data_AF-A0A959UYQ2-F1
#
_entry.id   AF-A0A959UYQ2-F1
#
_cell.length_a   1.000
_cell.length_b   1.000
_cell.length_c   1.000
_cell.angle_alpha   90.00
_cell.angle_beta   90.00
_cell.angle_gamma   90.00
#
_symmetry.space_group_name_H-M   'P 1'
#
loop_
_entity.id
_entity.type
_entity.pdbx_description
1 polymer ?
#
loop_
_entity_poly.entity_id
_entity_poly.type
_entity_poly.pdbx_seq_one_letter_code
_entity_poly.pdbx_strand_id
1 'polypeptide(L)'
;VLTQQDMLDFLESKQRKQAPVPVDQLVEERFQTMVDEAVLDHEDARLEAKYPEFRMLMKEYRDGILLFELTDERVWSKAVEDSAGLEAYYQDHQLDFMWDTRYDADLYTCADATVARQLRNKYRKGMRGQELVDALNTGSALNANLQEGLWTVADKPYLQGIVKPGLSDDIAVDGSVVVVDMKEVLPAAPRTLDEARGLVTAAYQDHLEKEWVSALRKKYEVVIDQDVLYSIH
;
A
#
# COMPACT_ATOMS: atom_id res chain seq x y z
N VAL A 1 -28.59 -36.29 -25.29
CA VAL A 1 -29.98 -36.44 -25.78
C VAL A 1 -30.83 -35.66 -24.81
N LEU A 2 -31.52 -34.61 -25.28
CA LEU A 2 -32.44 -33.84 -24.44
C LEU A 2 -33.77 -34.59 -24.34
N THR A 3 -34.33 -34.68 -23.15
CA THR A 3 -35.56 -35.42 -22.85
C THR A 3 -36.71 -34.47 -22.55
N GLN A 4 -37.94 -35.00 -22.54
CA GLN A 4 -39.11 -34.23 -22.11
C GLN A 4 -39.02 -33.82 -20.64
N GLN A 5 -38.32 -34.59 -19.80
CA GLN A 5 -38.08 -34.25 -18.41
C GLN A 5 -37.17 -33.03 -18.29
N ASP A 6 -36.07 -32.99 -19.05
CA ASP A 6 -35.15 -31.84 -19.07
C ASP A 6 -35.87 -30.55 -19.46
N MET A 7 -36.83 -30.63 -20.40
CA MET A 7 -37.67 -29.51 -20.79
C MET A 7 -38.60 -29.04 -19.67
N LEU A 8 -39.20 -29.97 -18.92
CA LEU A 8 -40.06 -29.61 -17.78
C LEU A 8 -39.24 -28.94 -16.66
N ASP A 9 -38.07 -29.48 -16.35
CA ASP A 9 -37.16 -28.93 -15.34
C ASP A 9 -36.62 -27.55 -15.75
N PHE A 10 -36.32 -27.36 -17.04
CA PHE A 10 -35.92 -26.07 -17.60
C PHE A 10 -37.05 -25.03 -17.51
N LEU A 11 -38.27 -25.40 -17.88
CA LEU A 11 -39.43 -24.52 -17.77
C LEU A 11 -39.71 -24.10 -16.33
N GLU A 12 -39.61 -25.04 -15.38
CA GLU A 12 -39.82 -24.77 -13.96
C GLU A 12 -38.73 -23.84 -13.38
N SER A 13 -37.46 -24.10 -13.67
CA SER A 13 -36.34 -23.29 -13.17
C SER A 13 -36.30 -21.86 -13.73
N LYS A 14 -36.83 -21.65 -14.95
CA LYS A 14 -36.86 -20.34 -15.63
C LYS A 14 -38.24 -19.66 -15.54
N GLN A 15 -39.20 -20.24 -14.82
CA GLN A 15 -40.56 -19.71 -14.74
C GLN A 15 -40.57 -18.36 -14.00
N ARG A 16 -41.10 -17.32 -14.65
CA ARG A 16 -41.31 -15.99 -14.06
C ARG A 16 -42.72 -15.51 -14.38
N LYS A 17 -43.22 -14.57 -13.57
CA LYS A 17 -44.45 -13.85 -13.92
C LYS A 17 -44.24 -13.09 -15.22
N GLN A 18 -45.03 -13.39 -16.23
CA GLN A 18 -44.98 -12.76 -17.54
C GLN A 18 -46.40 -12.54 -18.06
N ALA A 19 -46.54 -11.67 -19.06
CA ALA A 19 -47.82 -11.45 -19.72
C ALA A 19 -48.33 -12.76 -20.37
N PRO A 20 -49.65 -12.96 -20.50
CA PRO A 20 -50.18 -14.15 -21.14
C PRO A 20 -49.71 -14.23 -22.60
N VAL A 21 -49.03 -15.32 -22.94
CA VAL A 21 -48.64 -15.69 -24.30
C VAL A 21 -49.21 -17.07 -24.63
N PRO A 22 -49.48 -17.37 -25.92
CA PRO A 22 -49.89 -18.70 -26.34
C PRO A 22 -48.91 -19.78 -25.86
N VAL A 23 -49.45 -20.89 -25.35
CA VAL A 23 -48.64 -21.96 -24.73
C VAL A 23 -47.69 -22.60 -25.72
N ASP A 24 -48.14 -22.81 -26.95
CA ASP A 24 -47.33 -23.32 -28.07
C ASP A 24 -46.14 -22.39 -28.38
N GLN A 25 -46.38 -21.09 -28.48
CA GLN A 25 -45.33 -20.10 -28.70
C GLN A 25 -44.32 -20.06 -27.54
N LEU A 26 -44.82 -20.12 -26.30
CA LEU A 26 -43.98 -20.11 -25.11
C LEU A 26 -43.10 -21.36 -25.02
N VAL A 27 -43.67 -22.55 -25.29
CA VAL A 27 -42.94 -23.81 -25.24
C VAL A 27 -41.88 -23.85 -26.35
N GLU A 28 -42.21 -23.39 -27.56
CA GLU A 28 -41.24 -23.32 -28.67
C GLU A 28 -40.08 -22.38 -28.34
N GLU A 29 -40.36 -21.16 -27.87
CA GLU A 29 -39.31 -20.18 -27.50
C GLU A 29 -38.39 -20.73 -26.41
N ARG A 30 -38.97 -21.35 -25.37
CA ARG A 30 -38.20 -21.94 -24.26
C ARG A 30 -37.41 -23.16 -24.72
N PHE A 31 -37.95 -23.95 -25.64
CA PHE A 31 -37.24 -25.09 -26.20
C PHE A 31 -36.03 -24.64 -27.00
N GLN A 32 -36.17 -23.63 -27.87
CA GLN A 32 -35.04 -23.07 -28.61
C GLN A 32 -33.96 -22.51 -27.66
N THR A 33 -34.37 -21.80 -26.61
CA THR A 33 -33.44 -21.30 -25.59
C THR A 33 -32.69 -22.44 -24.89
N MET A 34 -33.39 -23.52 -24.52
CA MET A 34 -32.78 -24.69 -23.89
C MET A 34 -31.80 -25.40 -24.83
N VAL A 35 -32.14 -25.52 -26.11
CA VAL A 35 -31.25 -26.10 -27.13
C VAL A 35 -30.00 -25.23 -27.31
N ASP A 36 -30.16 -23.92 -27.41
CA ASP A 36 -29.03 -22.98 -27.54
C ASP A 36 -28.13 -23.01 -26.29
N GLU A 37 -28.69 -22.98 -25.07
CA GLU A 37 -27.94 -23.14 -23.81
C GLU A 37 -27.18 -24.49 -23.82
N ALA A 38 -27.84 -25.60 -24.20
CA ALA A 38 -27.21 -26.91 -24.25
C ALA A 38 -26.08 -27.03 -25.28
N VAL A 39 -26.20 -26.34 -26.43
CA VAL A 39 -25.14 -26.31 -27.45
C VAL A 39 -23.96 -25.47 -26.98
N LEU A 40 -24.21 -24.32 -26.37
CA LEU A 40 -23.17 -23.47 -25.79
C LEU A 40 -22.44 -24.20 -24.66
N ASP A 41 -23.16 -24.81 -23.72
CA ASP A 41 -22.57 -25.59 -22.63
C ASP A 41 -21.70 -26.75 -23.17
N HIS A 42 -22.16 -27.42 -24.24
CA HIS A 42 -21.39 -28.47 -24.88
C HIS A 42 -20.09 -27.97 -25.51
N GLU A 43 -20.14 -26.81 -26.16
CA GLU A 43 -18.95 -26.18 -26.75
C GLU A 43 -18.00 -25.67 -25.66
N ASP A 44 -18.51 -25.01 -24.63
CA ASP A 44 -17.77 -24.50 -23.47
C ASP A 44 -17.01 -25.62 -22.75
N ALA A 45 -17.67 -26.75 -22.48
CA ALA A 45 -17.07 -27.92 -21.85
C ALA A 45 -15.90 -28.53 -22.67
N ARG A 46 -15.80 -28.18 -23.95
CA ARG A 46 -14.78 -28.69 -24.88
C ARG A 46 -13.78 -27.62 -25.29
N LEU A 47 -13.94 -26.37 -24.88
CA LEU A 47 -13.05 -25.27 -25.26
C LEU A 47 -11.59 -25.59 -24.93
N GLU A 48 -11.32 -26.07 -23.72
CA GLU A 48 -9.95 -26.45 -23.31
C GLU A 48 -9.38 -27.63 -24.12
N ALA A 49 -10.24 -28.56 -24.56
CA ALA A 49 -9.81 -29.68 -25.38
C ALA A 49 -9.58 -29.29 -26.84
N LYS A 50 -10.41 -28.40 -27.38
CA LYS A 50 -10.35 -27.94 -28.78
C LYS A 50 -9.28 -26.87 -29.00
N TYR A 51 -9.03 -26.03 -28.00
CA TYR A 51 -8.15 -24.87 -28.09
C TYR A 51 -7.05 -24.96 -27.03
N PRO A 52 -5.87 -25.52 -27.37
CA PRO A 52 -4.76 -25.67 -26.45
C PRO A 52 -4.31 -24.37 -25.76
N GLU A 53 -4.32 -23.25 -26.48
CA GLU A 53 -3.99 -21.92 -25.93
C GLU A 53 -4.98 -21.49 -24.85
N PHE A 54 -6.28 -21.70 -25.07
CA PHE A 54 -7.31 -21.40 -24.08
C PHE A 54 -7.13 -22.25 -22.81
N ARG A 55 -6.84 -23.55 -22.98
CA ARG A 55 -6.52 -24.43 -21.84
C ARG A 55 -5.29 -23.96 -21.06
N MET A 56 -4.25 -23.51 -21.76
CA MET A 56 -3.05 -22.97 -21.11
C MET A 56 -3.37 -21.71 -20.32
N LEU A 57 -4.14 -20.79 -20.91
CA LEU A 57 -4.59 -19.57 -20.23
C LEU A 57 -5.44 -19.88 -18.98
N MET A 58 -6.41 -20.79 -19.10
CA MET A 58 -7.24 -21.21 -17.96
C MET A 58 -6.41 -21.87 -16.85
N LYS A 59 -5.41 -22.66 -17.24
CA LYS A 59 -4.46 -23.26 -16.30
C LYS A 59 -3.63 -22.19 -15.58
N GLU A 60 -3.06 -21.23 -16.32
CA GLU A 60 -2.27 -20.13 -15.73
C GLU A 60 -3.11 -19.31 -14.75
N TYR A 61 -4.36 -18.99 -15.11
CA TYR A 61 -5.27 -18.28 -14.23
C TYR A 61 -5.57 -19.06 -12.94
N ARG A 62 -5.88 -20.36 -13.08
CA ARG A 62 -6.13 -21.24 -11.93
C ARG A 62 -4.89 -21.34 -11.03
N ASP A 63 -3.73 -21.63 -11.60
CA ASP A 63 -2.48 -21.76 -10.87
C ASP A 63 -2.10 -20.43 -10.19
N GLY A 64 -2.37 -19.30 -10.86
CA GLY A 64 -2.18 -17.95 -10.32
C GLY A 64 -3.07 -17.65 -9.10
N ILE A 65 -4.36 -17.99 -9.15
CA ILE A 65 -5.26 -17.84 -7.99
C ILE A 65 -4.79 -18.71 -6.83
N LEU A 66 -4.45 -19.98 -7.09
CA LEU A 66 -3.98 -20.89 -6.04
C LEU A 66 -2.69 -20.38 -5.39
N LEU A 67 -1.75 -19.88 -6.20
CA LEU A 67 -0.52 -19.28 -5.68
C LEU A 67 -0.82 -18.03 -4.85
N PHE A 68 -1.74 -17.18 -5.32
CA PHE A 68 -2.15 -15.97 -4.60
C PHE A 68 -2.78 -16.31 -3.24
N GLU A 69 -3.79 -17.19 -3.20
CA GLU A 69 -4.47 -17.60 -1.98
C GLU A 69 -3.50 -18.22 -0.97
N LEU A 70 -2.59 -19.07 -1.46
CA LEU A 70 -1.60 -19.71 -0.59
C LEU A 70 -0.56 -18.71 -0.09
N THR A 71 -0.14 -17.74 -0.91
CA THR A 71 0.79 -16.69 -0.49
C THR A 71 0.14 -15.78 0.54
N ASP A 72 -1.13 -15.42 0.36
CA ASP A 72 -1.88 -14.65 1.35
C ASP A 72 -1.95 -15.37 2.69
N GLU A 73 -2.38 -16.64 2.69
CA GLU A 73 -2.46 -17.47 3.91
C GLU A 73 -1.11 -17.60 4.62
N ARG A 74 -0.03 -17.80 3.85
CA ARG A 74 1.29 -18.16 4.40
C ARG A 74 2.14 -16.96 4.78
N VAL A 75 1.94 -15.83 4.11
CA VAL A 75 2.82 -14.66 4.19
C VAL A 75 2.03 -13.43 4.60
N TRP A 76 1.08 -12.98 3.77
CA TRP A 76 0.51 -11.64 3.93
C TRP A 76 -0.45 -11.53 5.11
N SER A 77 -1.51 -12.35 5.13
CA SER A 77 -2.48 -12.41 6.23
C SER A 77 -1.79 -12.87 7.51
N LYS A 78 -0.89 -13.85 7.42
CA LYS A 78 -0.11 -14.31 8.58
C LYS A 78 0.70 -13.17 9.21
N ALA A 79 1.39 -12.33 8.44
CA ALA A 79 2.19 -11.24 9.00
C ALA A 79 1.35 -10.17 9.72
N VAL A 80 0.06 -10.06 9.40
CA VAL A 80 -0.87 -9.11 10.03
C VAL A 80 -1.56 -9.73 11.25
N GLU A 81 -1.94 -11.00 11.17
CA GLU A 81 -2.70 -11.71 12.21
C GLU A 81 -1.82 -12.29 13.33
N ASP A 82 -0.58 -12.69 13.00
CA ASP A 82 0.39 -13.25 13.95
C ASP A 82 1.07 -12.16 14.77
N SER A 83 0.33 -11.63 15.75
CA SER A 83 0.84 -10.59 16.65
C SER A 83 2.05 -11.02 17.47
N ALA A 84 2.13 -12.30 17.86
CA ALA A 84 3.25 -12.82 18.63
C ALA A 84 4.52 -12.95 17.78
N GLY A 85 4.39 -13.47 16.55
CA GLY A 85 5.51 -13.57 15.62
C GLY A 85 6.00 -12.19 15.17
N LEU A 86 5.09 -11.25 14.90
CA LEU A 86 5.44 -9.87 14.54
C LEU A 86 6.20 -9.15 15.67
N GLU A 87 5.75 -9.29 16.91
CA GLU A 87 6.43 -8.72 18.08
C GLU A 87 7.82 -9.33 18.29
N ALA A 88 7.94 -10.67 18.20
CA ALA A 88 9.23 -11.35 18.31
C ALA A 88 10.20 -10.91 17.22
N TYR A 89 9.72 -10.84 15.96
CA TYR A 89 10.50 -10.35 14.84
C TYR A 89 10.99 -8.92 15.07
N TYR A 90 10.10 -8.03 15.52
CA TYR A 90 10.47 -6.65 15.85
C TYR A 90 11.54 -6.58 16.93
N GLN A 91 11.41 -7.35 18.02
CA GLN A 91 12.40 -7.36 19.10
C GLN A 91 13.81 -7.76 18.64
N ASP A 92 13.90 -8.69 17.70
CA ASP A 92 15.18 -9.13 17.14
C ASP A 92 15.75 -8.16 16.09
N HIS A 93 14.93 -7.25 15.55
CA HIS A 93 15.27 -6.36 14.43
C HIS A 93 15.05 -4.87 14.74
N GLN A 94 14.96 -4.46 16.02
CA GLN A 94 14.64 -3.07 16.39
C GLN A 94 15.57 -2.03 15.76
N LEU A 95 16.85 -2.40 15.56
CA LEU A 95 17.86 -1.53 14.97
C LEU A 95 17.68 -1.30 13.46
N ASP A 96 16.86 -2.10 12.78
CA ASP A 96 16.48 -1.89 11.39
C ASP A 96 15.39 -0.81 11.28
N PHE A 97 14.68 -0.53 12.38
CA PHE A 97 13.55 0.39 12.45
C PHE A 97 13.87 1.58 13.36
N MET A 98 14.89 2.34 12.99
CA MET A 98 15.32 3.51 13.76
C MET A 98 14.65 4.79 13.28
N TRP A 99 14.41 5.70 14.21
CA TRP A 99 14.39 7.12 13.91
C TRP A 99 15.82 7.61 13.80
N ASP A 100 16.11 8.39 12.76
CA ASP A 100 17.30 9.22 12.75
C ASP A 100 17.20 10.33 13.81
N THR A 101 18.28 11.07 14.01
CA THR A 101 18.24 12.29 14.82
C THR A 101 17.20 13.26 14.26
N ARG A 102 16.27 13.67 15.12
CA ARG A 102 15.18 14.58 14.80
C ARG A 102 15.31 15.87 15.59
N TYR A 103 14.87 16.96 14.98
CA TYR A 103 14.91 18.30 15.53
C TYR A 103 13.47 18.79 15.68
N ASP A 104 13.01 18.95 16.92
CA ASP A 104 11.74 19.60 17.22
C ASP A 104 11.94 21.11 17.15
N ALA A 105 11.42 21.73 16.10
CA ALA A 105 11.64 23.14 15.84
C ALA A 105 10.51 23.79 15.05
N ASP A 106 10.31 25.07 15.32
CA ASP A 106 9.44 25.95 14.54
C ASP A 106 10.31 26.68 13.52
N LEU A 107 10.04 26.42 12.23
CA LEU A 107 10.79 26.98 11.11
C LEU A 107 10.05 28.20 10.57
N TYR A 108 10.58 29.38 10.84
CA TYR A 108 10.04 30.62 10.30
C TYR A 108 10.75 30.98 9.00
N THR A 109 10.03 30.95 7.89
CA THR A 109 10.54 31.39 6.60
C THR A 109 10.08 32.82 6.36
N CYS A 110 11.01 33.77 6.38
CA CYS A 110 10.78 35.19 6.15
C CYS A 110 11.15 35.58 4.72
N ALA A 111 10.37 36.47 4.11
CA ALA A 111 10.61 36.97 2.76
C ALA A 111 11.97 37.68 2.61
N ASP A 112 12.42 38.38 3.65
CA ASP A 112 13.70 39.09 3.64
C ASP A 112 14.25 39.29 5.07
N ALA A 113 15.47 39.85 5.15
CA ALA A 113 16.17 40.14 6.40
C ALA A 113 15.46 41.21 7.27
N THR A 114 14.65 42.09 6.67
CA THR A 114 13.87 43.08 7.41
C THR A 114 12.76 42.38 8.18
N VAL A 115 12.05 41.46 7.54
CA VAL A 115 11.02 40.65 8.20
C VAL A 115 11.64 39.76 9.28
N ALA A 116 12.79 39.13 9.02
CA ALA A 116 13.50 38.33 10.04
C ALA A 116 13.88 39.14 11.28
N ARG A 117 14.30 40.41 11.10
CA ARG A 117 14.57 41.32 12.21
C ARG A 117 13.29 41.65 13.00
N GLN A 118 12.16 41.86 12.32
CA GLN A 118 10.88 42.07 12.99
C GLN A 118 10.43 40.83 13.76
N LEU A 119 10.59 39.64 13.18
CA LEU A 119 10.33 38.36 13.81
C LEU A 119 11.07 38.24 15.14
N ARG A 120 12.39 38.46 15.14
CA ARG A 120 13.22 38.43 16.37
C ARG A 120 12.73 39.42 17.42
N ASN A 121 12.28 40.60 17.03
CA ASN A 121 11.73 41.59 17.96
C ASN A 121 10.40 41.15 18.57
N LYS A 122 9.51 40.54 17.78
CA LYS A 122 8.22 39.99 18.26
C LYS A 122 8.44 38.78 19.17
N TYR A 123 9.38 37.92 18.81
CA TYR A 123 9.81 36.79 19.63
C TYR A 123 10.31 37.23 21.01
N ARG A 124 11.16 38.27 21.08
CA ARG A 124 11.62 38.82 22.37
C ARG A 124 10.50 39.38 23.23
N LYS A 125 9.34 39.74 22.65
CA LYS A 125 8.14 40.18 23.36
C LYS A 125 7.26 39.02 23.83
N GLY A 126 7.67 37.77 23.61
CA GLY A 126 6.97 36.57 24.05
C GLY A 126 6.07 35.92 23.00
N MET A 127 5.92 36.50 21.81
CA MET A 127 5.11 35.90 20.73
C MET A 127 5.79 34.65 20.18
N ARG A 128 5.01 33.62 19.86
CA ARG A 128 5.47 32.32 19.34
C ARG A 128 4.48 31.77 18.30
N GLY A 129 4.86 30.69 17.63
CA GLY A 129 4.01 29.96 16.69
C GLY A 129 3.31 30.87 15.68
N GLN A 130 2.05 30.53 15.39
CA GLN A 130 1.22 31.23 14.40
C GLN A 130 0.94 32.70 14.79
N GLU A 131 0.78 33.01 16.07
CA GLU A 131 0.55 34.38 16.56
C GLU A 131 1.66 35.34 16.10
N LEU A 132 2.91 34.86 16.14
CA LEU A 132 4.06 35.63 15.69
C LEU A 132 3.98 35.91 14.17
N VAL A 133 3.60 34.90 13.38
CA VAL A 133 3.47 35.03 11.91
C VAL A 133 2.34 35.99 11.54
N ASP A 134 1.19 35.88 12.20
CA ASP A 134 0.04 36.75 11.97
C ASP A 134 0.39 38.22 12.23
N ALA A 135 1.19 38.47 13.27
CA ALA A 135 1.68 39.81 13.61
C ALA A 135 2.69 40.38 12.59
N LEU A 136 3.34 39.55 11.78
CA LEU A 136 4.24 39.95 10.69
C LEU A 136 3.51 40.10 9.36
N ASN A 137 2.46 39.32 9.16
CA ASN A 137 1.66 39.32 7.94
C ASN A 137 0.53 40.38 7.93
N THR A 138 0.56 41.33 8.88
CA THR A 138 -0.41 42.43 8.92
C THR A 138 -0.21 43.35 7.71
N GLY A 139 -1.07 43.22 6.70
CA GLY A 139 -1.04 43.99 5.46
C GLY A 139 -0.52 43.23 4.23
N SER A 140 0.18 42.11 4.43
CA SER A 140 0.60 41.20 3.35
C SER A 140 0.81 39.79 3.91
N ALA A 141 0.11 38.80 3.36
CA ALA A 141 0.25 37.40 3.78
C ALA A 141 1.57 36.73 3.36
N LEU A 142 2.43 37.43 2.62
CA LEU A 142 3.65 36.90 2.03
C LEU A 142 4.91 37.20 2.84
N ASN A 143 4.81 37.82 4.02
CA ASN A 143 6.00 38.25 4.77
C ASN A 143 6.68 37.07 5.48
N ALA A 144 5.89 36.19 6.12
CA ALA A 144 6.41 35.04 6.83
C ALA A 144 5.49 33.81 6.75
N ASN A 145 6.10 32.63 6.81
CA ASN A 145 5.42 31.34 6.96
C ASN A 145 6.06 30.56 8.12
N LEU A 146 5.29 29.65 8.70
CA LEU A 146 5.67 28.79 9.80
C LEU A 146 5.49 27.32 9.41
N GLN A 147 6.51 26.50 9.70
CA GLN A 147 6.41 25.04 9.71
C GLN A 147 6.79 24.54 11.10
N GLU A 148 5.84 23.94 11.81
CA GLU A 148 6.05 23.33 13.12
C GLU A 148 6.20 21.81 12.95
N GLY A 149 7.14 21.20 13.66
CA GLY A 149 7.23 19.74 13.70
C GLY A 149 8.62 19.20 13.97
N LEU A 150 8.75 17.90 13.72
CA LEU A 150 10.00 17.15 13.81
C LEU A 150 10.63 17.04 12.43
N TRP A 151 11.90 17.41 12.33
CA TRP A 151 12.64 17.43 11.07
C TRP A 151 13.91 16.61 11.19
N THR A 152 14.34 16.00 10.09
CA THR A 152 15.68 15.44 9.99
C THR A 152 16.59 16.39 9.22
N VAL A 153 17.90 16.19 9.32
CA VAL A 153 18.88 16.89 8.47
C VAL A 153 18.74 16.50 6.99
N ALA A 154 18.14 15.36 6.67
CA ALA A 154 17.82 14.99 5.29
C ALA A 154 16.69 15.89 4.74
N ASP A 155 15.67 16.20 5.56
CA ASP A 155 14.58 17.10 5.18
C ASP A 155 15.07 18.55 5.09
N LYS A 156 15.79 19.00 6.12
CA LYS A 156 16.23 20.38 6.30
C LYS A 156 17.73 20.42 6.67
N PRO A 157 18.64 20.42 5.67
CA PRO A 157 20.08 20.34 5.92
C PRO A 157 20.64 21.44 6.84
N TYR A 158 20.03 22.62 6.81
CA TYR A 158 20.43 23.77 7.63
C TYR A 158 20.17 23.60 9.14
N LEU A 159 19.46 22.55 9.56
CA LEU A 159 19.31 22.22 10.99
C LEU A 159 20.60 21.64 11.59
N GLN A 160 21.52 21.17 10.75
CA GLN A 160 22.77 20.58 11.21
C GLN A 160 23.55 21.57 12.07
N GLY A 161 23.83 21.17 13.31
CA GLY A 161 24.59 21.99 14.28
C GLY A 161 23.73 22.92 15.14
N ILE A 162 22.44 23.10 14.86
CA ILE A 162 21.52 23.85 15.72
C ILE A 162 21.00 22.92 16.81
N VAL A 163 21.65 22.96 17.98
CA VAL A 163 21.33 22.03 19.09
C VAL A 163 20.83 22.72 20.36
N LYS A 164 20.93 24.05 20.42
CA LYS A 164 20.53 24.82 21.61
C LYS A 164 19.10 25.33 21.44
N PRO A 165 18.24 25.20 22.47
CA PRO A 165 16.90 25.76 22.41
C PRO A 165 16.89 27.29 22.20
N GLY A 166 15.91 27.77 21.45
CA GLY A 166 15.70 29.17 21.07
C GLY A 166 16.03 29.47 19.61
N LEU A 167 16.00 30.77 19.27
CA LEU A 167 16.26 31.23 17.90
C LEU A 167 17.70 31.00 17.45
N SER A 168 17.87 30.37 16.28
CA SER A 168 19.12 30.30 15.53
C SER A 168 19.55 31.68 15.00
N ASP A 169 20.70 31.74 14.34
CA ASP A 169 21.05 32.85 13.44
C ASP A 169 20.20 32.81 12.16
N ASP A 170 20.23 33.89 11.37
CA ASP A 170 19.50 33.99 10.10
C ASP A 170 20.17 33.08 9.05
N ILE A 171 19.37 32.23 8.41
CA ILE A 171 19.84 31.25 7.43
C ILE A 171 19.28 31.61 6.06
N ALA A 172 20.14 31.89 5.08
CA ALA A 172 19.69 32.14 3.71
C ALA A 172 19.36 30.82 3.01
N VAL A 173 18.12 30.65 2.55
CA VAL A 173 17.63 29.47 1.83
C VAL A 173 16.76 29.94 0.67
N ASP A 174 17.14 29.61 -0.56
CA ASP A 174 16.36 29.88 -1.79
C ASP A 174 15.83 31.32 -1.91
N GLY A 175 16.65 32.30 -1.54
CA GLY A 175 16.30 33.73 -1.58
C GLY A 175 15.43 34.22 -0.42
N SER A 176 15.05 33.34 0.51
CA SER A 176 14.36 33.66 1.77
C SER A 176 15.32 33.59 2.97
N VAL A 177 14.86 34.12 4.11
CA VAL A 177 15.59 34.02 5.38
C VAL A 177 14.83 33.09 6.33
N VAL A 178 15.44 31.95 6.65
CA VAL A 178 14.91 31.00 7.63
C VAL A 178 15.48 31.32 9.01
N VAL A 179 14.60 31.40 10.01
CA VAL A 179 14.97 31.48 11.42
C VAL A 179 14.34 30.28 12.14
N VAL A 180 15.18 29.50 12.81
CA VAL A 180 14.77 28.27 13.50
C VAL A 180 14.56 28.58 14.97
N ASP A 181 13.37 28.35 15.52
CA ASP A 181 13.18 28.27 16.96
C ASP A 181 13.32 26.81 17.40
N MET A 182 14.50 26.46 17.90
CA MET A 182 14.80 25.10 18.33
C MET A 182 14.13 24.84 19.68
N LYS A 183 13.39 23.74 19.80
CA LYS A 183 12.83 23.29 21.08
C LYS A 183 13.71 22.21 21.69
N GLU A 184 13.95 21.14 20.95
CA GLU A 184 14.74 19.99 21.41
C GLU A 184 15.36 19.21 20.24
N VAL A 185 16.50 18.56 20.48
CA VAL A 185 17.09 17.57 19.55
C VAL A 185 16.89 16.18 20.12
N LEU A 186 16.12 15.36 19.42
CA LEU A 186 15.86 13.97 19.75
C LEU A 186 16.93 13.10 19.08
N PRO A 187 17.76 12.36 19.85
CA PRO A 187 18.76 11.48 19.27
C PRO A 187 18.11 10.32 18.51
N ALA A 188 18.89 9.67 17.64
CA ALA A 188 18.47 8.46 16.98
C ALA A 188 18.05 7.39 18.00
N ALA A 189 16.90 6.78 17.78
CA ALA A 189 16.30 5.81 18.70
C ALA A 189 15.40 4.82 17.94
N PRO A 190 15.23 3.58 18.43
CA PRO A 190 14.28 2.65 17.83
C PRO A 190 12.87 3.24 17.82
N ARG A 191 12.19 3.13 16.70
CA ARG A 191 10.75 3.41 16.60
C ARG A 191 10.00 2.38 17.42
N THR A 192 8.91 2.73 18.08
CA THR A 192 8.07 1.70 18.72
C THR A 192 7.44 0.78 17.66
N LEU A 193 6.99 -0.41 18.06
CA LEU A 193 6.29 -1.30 17.12
C LEU A 193 5.08 -0.60 16.49
N ASP A 194 4.33 0.18 17.25
CA ASP A 194 3.17 0.92 16.72
C ASP A 194 3.59 1.99 15.69
N GLU A 195 4.69 2.70 15.94
CA GLU A 195 5.25 3.71 15.01
C GLU A 195 5.81 3.08 13.73
N ALA A 196 6.36 1.87 13.82
CA ALA A 196 6.97 1.16 12.70
C ALA A 196 6.11 0.04 12.12
N ARG A 197 4.86 -0.13 12.56
CA ARG A 197 4.07 -1.34 12.30
C ARG A 197 4.02 -1.75 10.84
N GLY A 198 3.76 -0.80 9.94
CA GLY A 198 3.74 -1.08 8.50
C GLY A 198 5.10 -1.55 7.94
N LEU A 199 6.20 -0.94 8.40
CA LEU A 199 7.56 -1.34 7.99
C LEU A 199 7.93 -2.72 8.55
N VAL A 200 7.61 -2.96 9.82
CA VAL A 200 7.85 -4.24 10.48
C VAL A 200 7.01 -5.33 9.82
N THR A 201 5.73 -5.09 9.52
CA THR A 201 4.86 -6.06 8.83
C THR A 201 5.43 -6.40 7.46
N ALA A 202 5.86 -5.42 6.66
CA ALA A 202 6.46 -5.70 5.35
C ALA A 202 7.76 -6.52 5.48
N ALA A 203 8.65 -6.17 6.40
CA ALA A 203 9.87 -6.93 6.64
C ALA A 203 9.58 -8.35 7.16
N TYR A 204 8.54 -8.52 7.98
CA TYR A 204 8.12 -9.83 8.47
C TYR A 204 7.49 -10.68 7.36
N GLN A 205 6.75 -10.07 6.41
CA GLN A 205 6.30 -10.76 5.19
C GLN A 205 7.49 -11.31 4.40
N ASP A 206 8.51 -10.49 4.13
CA ASP A 206 9.72 -10.93 3.43
C ASP A 206 10.43 -12.08 4.17
N HIS A 207 10.45 -12.03 5.50
CA HIS A 207 10.99 -13.10 6.33
C HIS A 207 10.19 -14.40 6.18
N LEU A 208 8.86 -14.33 6.35
CA LEU A 208 7.96 -15.48 6.20
C LEU A 208 8.03 -16.10 4.80
N GLU A 209 8.13 -15.28 3.75
CA GLU A 209 8.29 -15.77 2.38
C GLU A 209 9.59 -16.57 2.23
N LYS A 210 10.72 -16.03 2.71
CA LYS A 210 12.02 -16.72 2.66
C LYS A 210 11.97 -18.04 3.43
N GLU A 211 11.37 -18.05 4.61
CA GLU A 211 11.19 -19.28 5.39
C GLU A 211 10.32 -20.30 4.65
N TRP A 212 9.21 -19.85 4.07
CA TRP A 212 8.27 -20.70 3.36
C TRP A 212 8.90 -21.33 2.11
N VAL A 213 9.56 -20.53 1.27
CA VAL A 213 10.30 -21.00 0.09
C VAL A 213 11.41 -21.98 0.49
N SER A 214 12.15 -21.69 1.57
CA SER A 214 13.18 -22.58 2.09
C SER A 214 12.60 -23.93 2.54
N ALA A 215 11.46 -23.92 3.22
CA ALA A 215 10.76 -25.14 3.63
C ALA A 215 10.27 -25.95 2.42
N LEU A 216 9.71 -25.30 1.39
CA LEU A 216 9.26 -25.96 0.17
C LEU A 216 10.43 -26.63 -0.58
N ARG A 217 11.56 -25.93 -0.75
CA ARG A 217 12.75 -26.48 -1.40
C ARG A 217 13.38 -27.66 -0.65
N LYS A 218 13.26 -27.70 0.67
CA LYS A 218 13.72 -28.84 1.48
C LYS A 218 12.79 -30.04 1.35
N LYS A 219 11.49 -29.79 1.21
CA LYS A 219 10.46 -30.83 1.14
C LYS A 219 10.36 -31.47 -0.24
N TYR A 220 10.54 -30.68 -1.29
CA TYR A 220 10.40 -31.12 -2.68
C TYR A 220 11.76 -31.07 -3.37
N GLU A 221 12.20 -32.22 -3.87
CA GLU A 221 13.41 -32.32 -4.66
C GLU A 221 13.25 -31.56 -5.98
N VAL A 222 14.18 -30.65 -6.26
CA VAL A 222 14.22 -29.91 -7.52
C VAL A 222 15.34 -30.48 -8.37
N VAL A 223 14.97 -31.16 -9.45
CA VAL A 223 15.90 -31.64 -10.48
C VAL A 223 15.87 -30.67 -11.64
N ILE A 224 17.01 -30.05 -11.94
CA ILE A 224 17.16 -29.13 -13.07
C ILE A 224 17.85 -29.89 -14.20
N ASP A 225 17.13 -30.10 -15.29
CA ASP A 225 17.71 -30.57 -16.54
C ASP A 225 18.31 -29.38 -17.30
N GLN A 226 19.64 -29.24 -17.20
CA GLN A 226 20.35 -28.11 -17.83
C GLN A 226 20.36 -28.20 -19.36
N ASP A 227 20.35 -29.41 -19.92
CA ASP A 227 20.38 -29.63 -21.37
C ASP A 227 19.08 -29.13 -22.01
N VAL A 228 17.95 -29.40 -21.37
CA VAL A 228 16.65 -28.84 -21.79
C VAL A 228 16.58 -27.34 -21.55
N LEU A 229 17.00 -26.84 -20.38
CA LEU A 229 16.95 -25.42 -20.04
C LEU A 229 17.71 -24.53 -21.05
N TYR A 230 18.90 -24.95 -21.48
CA TYR A 230 19.70 -24.20 -22.46
C TYR A 230 19.27 -24.40 -23.92
N SER A 231 18.35 -25.35 -24.19
CA SER A 231 17.76 -25.53 -25.51
C SER A 231 16.61 -24.57 -25.82
N ILE A 232 16.09 -23.89 -24.80
CA ILE A 232 15.03 -22.88 -24.93
C ILE A 232 15.72 -21.54 -25.28
N HIS A 233 15.87 -21.30 -26.59
CA HIS A 233 16.32 -20.02 -27.17
C HIS A 233 15.16 -19.26 -27.79
#